data_AF-A0A961EUD4-F1
#
_entry.id   AF-A0A961EUD4-F1
#
_cell.length_a   1.000
_cell.length_b   1.000
_cell.length_c   1.000
_cell.angle_alpha   90.00
_cell.angle_beta   90.00
_cell.angle_gamma   90.00
#
_symmetry.space_group_name_H-M   'P 1'
#
loop_
_entity.id
_entity.type
_entity.pdbx_description
1 polymer ?
#
loop_
_entity_poly.entity_id
_entity_poly.type
_entity_poly.pdbx_seq_one_letter_code
_entity_poly.pdbx_strand_id
1 'polypeptide(L)'
;MANPTQVKSPDEMLQQWKEFRKQVVDYLKSIPESEFQAAPEGGGWSASQIAEHLYLTQWNMARAVPAILGGKVGLDGSECVTIDYDSVEGEVLATGNADAPEVVIPSQNWDLTTSLEHLQKAMDK
;
A
#
# COMPACT_ATOMS: atom_id res chain seq x y z
N MET A 1 9.88 -7.77 -6.34
CA MET A 1 8.74 -7.33 -7.16
C MET A 1 9.28 -6.80 -8.46
N ALA A 2 8.63 -7.11 -9.58
CA ALA A 2 9.01 -6.54 -10.88
C ALA A 2 8.74 -5.02 -10.85
N ASN A 3 9.52 -4.23 -11.60
CA ASN A 3 9.22 -2.80 -11.76
C ASN A 3 7.82 -2.66 -12.39
N PRO A 4 7.03 -1.61 -12.07
CA PRO A 4 5.72 -1.38 -12.68
C PRO A 4 5.74 -1.44 -14.22
N THR A 5 6.87 -1.05 -14.82
CA THR A 5 7.15 -1.07 -16.27
C THR A 5 7.29 -2.48 -16.87
N GLN A 6 7.40 -3.52 -16.05
CA GLN A 6 7.56 -4.92 -16.49
C GLN A 6 6.24 -5.70 -16.51
N VAL A 7 5.16 -5.13 -15.97
CA VAL A 7 3.84 -5.76 -15.90
C VAL A 7 3.09 -5.51 -17.20
N LYS A 8 2.57 -6.57 -17.83
CA LYS A 8 2.03 -6.50 -19.21
C LYS A 8 0.51 -6.38 -19.26
N SER A 9 -0.18 -6.57 -18.14
CA SER A 9 -1.63 -6.42 -18.05
C SER A 9 -2.11 -6.02 -16.66
N PRO A 10 -3.30 -5.41 -16.54
CA PRO A 10 -3.93 -5.12 -15.24
C PRO A 10 -4.11 -6.36 -14.36
N ASP A 11 -4.47 -7.51 -14.95
CA ASP A 11 -4.65 -8.76 -14.23
C ASP A 11 -3.32 -9.29 -13.65
N GLU A 12 -2.22 -9.17 -14.40
CA GLU A 12 -0.89 -9.52 -13.92
C GLU A 12 -0.47 -8.61 -12.75
N MET A 13 -0.75 -7.30 -12.84
CA MET A 13 -0.49 -6.35 -11.76
C MET A 13 -1.25 -6.72 -10.50
N LEU A 14 -2.56 -7.00 -10.65
CA LEU A 14 -3.42 -7.40 -9.54
C LEU A 14 -2.96 -8.70 -8.89
N GLN A 15 -2.53 -9.67 -9.69
CA GLN A 15 -2.03 -10.95 -9.19
C GLN A 15 -0.71 -10.80 -8.43
N GLN A 16 0.27 -10.08 -8.99
CA GLN A 16 1.55 -9.82 -8.30
C GLN A 16 1.33 -9.06 -6.99
N TRP A 17 0.41 -8.11 -6.98
CA TRP A 17 0.05 -7.38 -5.77
C TRP A 17 -0.58 -8.29 -4.71
N LYS A 18 -1.51 -9.19 -5.09
CA LYS A 18 -2.09 -10.18 -4.17
C LYS A 18 -1.02 -11.11 -3.58
N GLU A 19 -0.05 -11.53 -4.40
CA GLU A 19 1.06 -12.38 -3.96
C GLU A 19 1.98 -11.67 -2.97
N PHE A 20 2.37 -10.42 -3.27
CA PHE A 20 3.15 -9.61 -2.34
C PHE A 20 2.41 -9.42 -1.00
N ARG A 21 1.10 -9.14 -1.06
CA ARG A 21 0.28 -9.00 0.14
C ARG A 21 0.24 -10.27 0.97
N LYS A 22 0.09 -11.43 0.34
CA LYS A 22 0.17 -12.71 1.02
C LYS A 22 1.51 -12.88 1.74
N GLN A 23 2.63 -12.56 1.08
CA GLN A 23 3.97 -12.62 1.69
C GLN A 23 4.08 -11.72 2.92
N VAL A 24 3.56 -10.49 2.85
CA VAL A 24 3.56 -9.57 3.99
C VAL A 24 2.70 -10.10 5.14
N VAL A 25 1.50 -10.62 4.86
CA VAL A 25 0.62 -11.21 5.90
C VAL A 25 1.28 -12.42 6.54
N ASP A 26 1.90 -13.29 5.75
CA ASP A 26 2.61 -14.47 6.26
C ASP A 26 3.83 -14.07 7.11
N TYR A 27 4.53 -13.00 6.72
CA TYR A 27 5.60 -12.43 7.53
C TYR A 27 5.08 -11.88 8.86
N LEU A 28 3.99 -11.09 8.87
CA LEU A 28 3.40 -10.55 10.11
C LEU A 28 2.99 -11.65 11.08
N LYS A 29 2.45 -12.77 10.58
CA LYS A 29 2.10 -13.95 11.41
C LYS A 29 3.32 -14.64 12.03
N SER A 30 4.50 -14.47 11.44
CA SER A 30 5.75 -15.04 11.96
C SER A 30 6.36 -14.23 13.10
N ILE A 31 5.91 -12.99 13.31
CA ILE A 31 6.43 -12.10 14.35
C ILE A 31 5.85 -12.51 15.71
N PRO A 32 6.68 -12.71 16.74
CA PRO A 32 6.20 -12.96 18.09
C PRO A 32 5.28 -11.82 18.56
N GLU A 33 4.18 -12.17 19.22
CA GLU A 33 3.19 -11.18 19.67
C GLU A 33 3.80 -10.12 20.61
N SER A 34 4.78 -10.53 21.43
CA SER A 34 5.56 -9.63 22.30
C SER A 34 6.39 -8.60 21.54
N GLU A 35 6.71 -8.84 20.27
CA GLU A 35 7.54 -7.98 19.43
C GLU A 35 6.69 -7.19 18.41
N PHE A 36 5.43 -7.56 18.20
CA PHE A 36 4.59 -7.01 17.14
C PHE A 36 4.37 -5.50 17.25
N GLN A 37 4.23 -4.99 18.48
CA GLN A 37 4.05 -3.56 18.75
C GLN A 37 5.35 -2.86 19.16
N ALA A 38 6.45 -3.61 19.30
CA ALA A 38 7.71 -3.04 19.76
C ALA A 38 8.27 -2.07 18.71
N ALA A 39 8.71 -0.90 19.18
CA ALA A 39 9.40 0.06 18.34
C ALA A 39 10.80 -0.50 17.98
N PRO A 40 11.24 -0.43 16.71
CA PRO A 40 12.58 -0.86 16.33
C PRO A 40 13.66 -0.01 17.00
N GLU A 41 14.78 -0.62 17.41
CA GLU A 41 15.89 0.08 18.08
C GLU A 41 16.52 1.20 17.21
N GLY A 42 16.48 1.05 15.89
CA GLY A 42 16.97 2.04 14.92
C GLY A 42 15.98 3.16 14.57
N GLY A 43 14.81 3.19 15.24
CA GLY A 43 13.69 4.04 14.84
C GLY A 43 12.88 3.47 13.66
N GLY A 44 11.84 4.20 13.27
CA GLY A 44 10.88 3.75 12.26
C GLY A 44 9.59 3.19 12.87
N TRP A 45 8.78 2.54 12.04
CA TRP A 45 7.48 1.99 12.44
C TRP A 45 7.59 0.55 12.95
N SER A 46 6.82 0.22 13.98
CA SER A 46 6.64 -1.16 14.45
C SER A 46 5.89 -2.01 13.41
N ALA A 47 5.89 -3.33 13.58
CA ALA A 47 5.14 -4.23 12.70
C ALA A 47 3.63 -3.92 12.70
N SER A 48 3.09 -3.54 13.86
CA SER A 48 1.72 -3.03 14.03
C SER A 48 1.46 -1.78 13.18
N GLN A 49 2.34 -0.78 13.28
CA GLN A 49 2.21 0.45 12.51
C GLN A 49 2.37 0.23 11.00
N ILE A 50 3.26 -0.68 10.60
CA ILE A 50 3.39 -1.11 9.21
C ILE A 50 2.09 -1.77 8.73
N ALA A 51 1.47 -2.63 9.53
CA ALA A 51 0.21 -3.27 9.19
C ALA A 51 -0.93 -2.25 9.03
N GLU A 52 -1.02 -1.24 9.90
CA GLU A 52 -1.99 -0.15 9.77
C GLU A 52 -1.75 0.68 8.52
N HIS A 53 -0.51 1.13 8.27
CA HIS A 53 -0.17 1.88 7.07
C HIS A 53 -0.55 1.13 5.79
N LEU A 54 -0.27 -0.17 5.76
CA LEU A 54 -0.59 -1.05 4.65
C LEU A 54 -2.10 -1.19 4.42
N TYR A 55 -2.88 -1.28 5.49
CA TYR A 55 -4.34 -1.25 5.43
C TYR A 55 -4.85 0.08 4.88
N LEU A 56 -4.41 1.20 5.47
CA LEU A 56 -4.89 2.54 5.11
C LEU A 56 -4.63 2.84 3.64
N THR A 57 -3.40 2.59 3.17
CA THR A 57 -3.03 2.83 1.77
C THR A 57 -3.94 2.06 0.81
N GLN A 58 -4.15 0.77 1.07
CA GLN A 58 -4.97 -0.09 0.22
C GLN A 58 -6.45 0.24 0.29
N TRP A 59 -6.98 0.43 1.50
CA TRP A 59 -8.38 0.75 1.71
C TRP A 59 -8.75 2.07 1.02
N ASN A 60 -7.86 3.07 1.10
CA ASN A 60 -8.05 4.35 0.45
C ASN A 60 -7.91 4.23 -1.07
N MET A 61 -6.90 3.50 -1.58
CA MET A 61 -6.76 3.26 -3.03
C MET A 61 -7.98 2.54 -3.62
N ALA A 62 -8.45 1.45 -2.99
CA ALA A 62 -9.60 0.68 -3.47
C ALA A 62 -10.88 1.52 -3.53
N ARG A 63 -11.00 2.55 -2.67
CA ARG A 63 -12.12 3.50 -2.70
C ARG A 63 -11.92 4.64 -3.69
N ALA A 64 -10.69 5.11 -3.87
CA ALA A 64 -10.34 6.23 -4.72
C ALA A 64 -10.32 5.85 -6.20
N VAL A 65 -9.73 4.70 -6.57
CA VAL A 65 -9.56 4.28 -7.97
C VAL A 65 -10.90 4.24 -8.74
N PRO A 66 -11.99 3.62 -8.23
CA PRO A 66 -13.28 3.66 -8.93
C PRO A 66 -13.86 5.07 -9.08
N ALA A 67 -13.61 5.96 -8.12
CA ALA A 67 -14.06 7.34 -8.20
C ALA A 67 -13.26 8.15 -9.25
N ILE A 68 -11.94 7.93 -9.31
CA ILE A 68 -11.04 8.52 -10.30
C ILE A 68 -11.39 8.03 -11.71
N LEU A 69 -11.48 6.70 -11.90
CA LEU A 69 -11.88 6.10 -13.19
C LEU A 69 -13.30 6.48 -13.61
N GLY A 70 -14.17 6.78 -12.64
CA GLY A 70 -15.51 7.33 -12.88
C GLY A 70 -15.54 8.84 -13.15
N GLY A 71 -14.39 9.50 -13.28
CA GLY A 71 -14.27 10.94 -13.57
C GLY A 71 -14.74 11.86 -12.43
N LYS A 72 -14.88 11.34 -11.21
CA LYS A 72 -15.37 12.12 -10.05
C LYS A 72 -14.26 12.87 -9.32
N VAL A 73 -13.00 12.47 -9.50
CA VAL A 73 -11.82 13.02 -8.82
C VAL A 73 -10.61 12.98 -9.76
N GLY A 74 -9.93 14.10 -9.96
CA GLY A 74 -8.71 14.19 -10.77
C GLY A 74 -8.94 14.46 -12.26
N LEU A 75 -7.87 14.31 -13.04
CA LEU A 75 -7.88 14.38 -14.51
C LEU A 75 -8.80 13.29 -15.08
N ASP A 76 -9.36 13.53 -16.27
CA ASP A 76 -10.15 12.52 -16.96
C ASP A 76 -9.28 11.27 -17.21
N GLY A 77 -9.84 10.07 -17.08
CA GLY A 77 -9.08 8.83 -17.30
C GLY A 77 -8.38 8.77 -18.67
N SER A 78 -8.91 9.48 -19.67
CA SER A 78 -8.28 9.65 -20.98
C SER A 78 -7.02 10.52 -20.96
N GLU A 79 -6.91 11.48 -20.04
CA GLU A 79 -5.72 12.32 -19.85
C GLU A 79 -4.60 11.53 -19.16
N CYS A 80 -4.95 10.62 -18.23
CA CYS A 80 -3.98 9.75 -17.56
C CYS A 80 -3.24 8.80 -18.53
N VAL A 81 -3.87 8.39 -19.64
CA VAL A 81 -3.26 7.53 -20.67
C VAL A 81 -2.12 8.25 -21.42
N THR A 82 -2.10 9.58 -21.38
CA THR A 82 -1.08 10.39 -22.08
C THR A 82 0.16 10.65 -21.24
N ILE A 83 0.14 10.29 -19.95
CA ILE A 83 1.29 10.48 -19.05
C ILE A 83 2.31 9.38 -19.33
N ASP A 84 3.47 9.78 -19.85
CA ASP A 84 4.62 8.90 -20.02
C ASP A 84 5.29 8.66 -18.66
N TYR A 85 5.20 7.43 -18.15
CA TYR A 85 5.78 7.07 -16.86
C TYR A 85 7.28 7.33 -16.80
N ASP A 86 8.01 7.08 -17.88
CA ASP A 86 9.46 7.29 -17.95
C ASP A 86 9.82 8.79 -17.80
N SER A 87 8.92 9.68 -18.22
CA SER A 87 9.10 11.13 -18.11
C SER A 87 8.91 11.66 -16.69
N VAL A 88 8.17 10.94 -15.84
CA VAL A 88 7.86 11.34 -14.45
C VAL A 88 8.49 10.42 -13.41
N GLU A 89 9.09 9.30 -13.81
CA GLU A 89 9.72 8.31 -12.94
C GLU A 89 10.72 8.95 -11.98
N GLY A 90 11.56 9.85 -12.47
CA GLY A 90 12.56 10.55 -11.64
C GLY A 90 11.97 11.41 -10.53
N GLU A 91 10.79 12.01 -10.76
CA GLU A 91 10.07 12.80 -9.74
C GLU A 91 9.30 11.90 -8.77
N VAL A 92 8.70 10.81 -9.27
CA VAL A 92 7.96 9.83 -8.48
C VAL A 92 8.89 9.03 -7.57
N LEU A 93 10.09 8.67 -8.06
CA LEU A 93 11.09 7.88 -7.35
C LEU A 93 12.11 8.72 -6.59
N ALA A 94 11.98 10.05 -6.58
CA ALA A 94 12.83 10.93 -5.76
C ALA A 94 12.62 10.60 -4.27
N THR A 95 13.44 9.68 -3.77
CA THR A 95 13.40 9.23 -2.38
C THR A 95 13.85 10.38 -1.46
N GLY A 96 12.98 10.73 -0.51
CA GLY A 96 13.31 11.69 0.55
C GLY A 96 12.32 12.85 0.75
N ASN A 97 11.42 13.10 -0.20
CA ASN A 97 10.42 14.18 -0.09
C ASN A 97 8.96 13.71 -0.13
N ALA A 98 8.72 12.40 -0.27
CA ALA A 98 7.37 11.85 -0.17
C ALA A 98 6.97 11.75 1.30
N ASP A 99 6.46 12.84 1.87
CA ASP A 99 5.74 12.78 3.14
C ASP A 99 4.52 11.87 2.94
N ALA A 100 4.41 10.83 3.76
CA ALA A 100 3.22 9.99 3.79
C ALA A 100 2.03 10.91 4.13
N PRO A 101 0.99 11.00 3.28
CA PRO A 101 -0.13 11.88 3.57
C PRO A 101 -0.80 11.41 4.87
N GLU A 102 -1.28 12.35 5.70
CA GLU A 102 -1.77 12.06 7.06
C GLU A 102 -2.76 10.87 7.13
N VAL A 103 -3.57 10.72 6.08
CA VAL A 103 -4.57 9.66 5.91
C VAL A 103 -4.00 8.23 5.82
N VAL A 104 -2.70 8.06 5.58
CA VAL A 104 -2.02 6.76 5.60
C VAL A 104 -0.94 6.68 6.69
N ILE A 105 -0.76 7.71 7.52
CA ILE A 105 0.15 7.63 8.66
C ILE A 105 -0.52 6.77 9.74
N PRO A 106 0.16 5.73 10.25
CA PRO A 106 -0.39 4.90 11.31
C PRO A 106 -0.56 5.72 12.61
N SER A 107 -1.72 5.62 13.22
CA SER A 107 -2.12 6.35 14.43
C SER A 107 -2.55 5.43 15.56
N GLN A 108 -2.69 4.14 15.28
CA GLN A 108 -3.20 3.12 16.16
C GLN A 108 -2.14 2.03 16.33
N ASN A 109 -2.07 1.44 17.53
CA ASN A 109 -1.20 0.30 17.79
C ASN A 109 -2.07 -0.96 17.83
N TRP A 110 -2.41 -1.48 16.67
CA TRP A 110 -3.19 -2.72 16.54
C TRP A 110 -2.42 -3.92 17.09
N ASP A 111 -3.13 -4.86 17.69
CA ASP A 111 -2.58 -6.19 17.93
C ASP A 111 -2.52 -7.00 16.62
N LEU A 112 -1.88 -8.17 16.69
CA LEU A 112 -1.71 -9.04 15.52
C LEU A 112 -3.06 -9.48 14.95
N THR A 113 -4.03 -9.83 15.81
CA THR A 113 -5.36 -10.29 15.39
C THR A 113 -6.09 -9.22 14.60
N THR A 114 -6.19 -8.02 15.16
CA THR A 114 -6.83 -6.84 14.55
C THR A 114 -6.15 -6.50 13.23
N SER A 115 -4.82 -6.56 13.17
CA SER A 115 -4.05 -6.32 11.95
C SER A 115 -4.40 -7.32 10.84
N LEU A 116 -4.49 -8.61 11.17
CA LEU A 116 -4.84 -9.64 10.20
C LEU A 116 -6.26 -9.50 9.67
N GLU A 117 -7.22 -9.17 10.54
CA GLU A 117 -8.61 -8.92 10.15
C GLU A 117 -8.72 -7.72 9.19
N HIS A 118 -8.06 -6.60 9.50
CA HIS A 118 -8.06 -5.42 8.65
C HIS A 118 -7.38 -5.67 7.30
N LEU A 119 -6.22 -6.34 7.30
CA LEU A 119 -5.52 -6.66 6.06
C LEU A 119 -6.35 -7.59 5.17
N GLN A 120 -7.02 -8.61 5.74
CA GLN A 120 -7.92 -9.47 4.96
C GLN A 120 -9.09 -8.69 4.39
N LYS A 121 -9.75 -7.86 5.21
CA LYS A 121 -10.86 -7.00 4.77
C LYS A 121 -10.47 -6.10 3.61
N ALA A 122 -9.23 -5.59 3.61
CA ALA A 122 -8.72 -4.79 2.51
C ALA A 122 -8.47 -5.63 1.25
N MET A 123 -8.07 -6.90 1.37
CA MET A 123 -7.88 -7.81 0.22
C MET A 123 -9.19 -8.22 -0.47
N ASP A 124 -10.29 -8.26 0.29
CA ASP A 124 -11.62 -8.59 -0.24
C ASP A 124 -12.30 -7.42 -0.98
N LYS A 125 -11.65 -6.24 -1.02
CA LYS A 125 -12.09 -5.07 -1.77
C LYS A 125 -11.47 -5.04 -3.15
#